data_AF-A0A5C5GDC5-F1
#
_entry.id   AF-A0A5C5GDC5-F1
#
_cell.length_a   1.000
_cell.length_b   1.000
_cell.length_c   1.000
_cell.angle_alpha   90.00
_cell.angle_beta   90.00
_cell.angle_gamma   90.00
#
_symmetry.space_group_name_H-M   'P 1'
#
loop_
_entity.id
_entity.type
_entity.pdbx_description
1 polymer ?
#
loop_
_entity_poly.entity_id
_entity_poly.type
_entity_poly.pdbx_seq_one_letter_code
_entity_poly.pdbx_strand_id
1 'polypeptide(L)' 'MHTTRTSGTEIDDVRQFVIAERSRCLSDREWRHRLAGYGYGIRDGGAGHILTSLIHGRDLCPLNV' A
#
# COMPACT_ATOMS: atom_id res chain seq x y z
N MET A 1 -24.37 7.16 5.44
CA MET A 1 -23.76 5.81 5.55
C MET A 1 -22.96 5.54 4.29
N HIS A 2 -21.66 5.84 4.28
CA HIS A 2 -20.82 5.61 3.10
C HIS A 2 -19.98 4.35 3.33
N THR A 3 -20.50 3.20 2.89
CA THR A 3 -19.70 1.99 2.67
C THR A 3 -18.94 2.18 1.37
N THR A 4 -17.66 2.57 1.44
CA THR A 4 -16.78 2.65 0.28
C THR A 4 -16.45 1.24 -0.21
N ARG A 5 -17.24 0.76 -1.19
CA ARG A 5 -16.87 -0.38 -2.02
C ARG A 5 -15.67 0.06 -2.87
N THR A 6 -14.46 -0.27 -2.43
CA THR A 6 -13.21 0.01 -3.15
C THR A 6 -13.36 -0.54 -4.58
N SER A 7 -13.54 0.35 -5.54
CA SER A 7 -13.68 0.00 -6.96
C SER A 7 -12.28 -0.32 -7.50
N GLY A 8 -12.13 -1.30 -8.39
CA GLY A 8 -10.81 -1.83 -8.80
C GLY A 8 -9.80 -0.78 -9.29
N THR A 9 -10.29 0.34 -9.83
CA THR A 9 -9.47 1.49 -10.25
C THR A 9 -8.80 2.22 -9.08
N GLU A 10 -9.46 2.33 -7.91
CA GLU A 10 -8.87 2.97 -6.73
C GLU A 10 -7.67 2.17 -6.19
N ILE A 11 -7.72 0.83 -6.30
CA ILE A 11 -6.62 -0.03 -5.87
C ILE A 11 -5.41 0.14 -6.79
N ASP A 12 -5.63 0.32 -8.10
CA ASP A 12 -4.54 0.57 -9.05
C ASP A 12 -3.90 1.95 -8.82
N ASP A 13 -4.70 2.98 -8.56
CA ASP A 13 -4.19 4.33 -8.25
C ASP A 13 -3.33 4.34 -6.98
N VAL A 14 -3.81 3.67 -5.92
CA VAL A 14 -3.05 3.48 -4.68
C VAL A 14 -1.78 2.66 -4.94
N ARG A 15 -1.85 1.62 -5.77
CA ARG A 15 -0.67 0.83 -6.16
C ARG A 15 0.37 1.71 -6.86
N GLN A 16 -0.02 2.48 -7.88
CA GLN A 16 0.89 3.38 -8.59
C GLN A 16 1.51 4.41 -7.64
N PHE A 17 0.70 4.99 -6.75
CA PHE A 17 1.17 5.91 -5.72
C PHE A 17 2.23 5.28 -4.81
N VAL A 18 1.97 4.06 -4.32
CA VAL A 18 2.86 3.32 -3.43
C VAL A 18 4.20 3.01 -4.12
N ILE A 19 4.17 2.59 -5.39
CA ILE A 19 5.38 2.32 -6.20
C ILE A 19 6.16 3.61 -6.47
N ALA A 20 5.48 4.71 -6.80
CA ALA A 20 6.11 6.00 -7.01
C ALA A 20 6.80 6.53 -5.74
N GLU A 21 6.17 6.36 -4.57
CA GLU A 21 6.79 6.69 -3.28
C GLU A 21 7.99 5.78 -2.97
N ARG A 22 7.97 4.50 -3.37
CA ARG A 22 9.11 3.60 -3.17
C ARG A 22 10.37 4.09 -3.86
N SER A 23 10.23 4.64 -5.07
CA SER A 23 11.34 5.23 -5.84
C SER A 23 11.84 6.55 -5.26
N ARG A 24 11.04 7.23 -4.44
CA ARG A 24 11.42 8.49 -3.76
C ARG A 24 12.02 8.27 -2.38
N CYS A 25 11.80 7.11 -1.78
CA CYS A 25 12.33 6.76 -0.47
C CYS A 25 13.71 6.10 -0.60
N LEU A 26 14.63 6.47 0.29
CA LEU A 26 15.98 5.91 0.31
C LEU A 26 16.03 4.51 0.91
N SER A 27 14.98 4.09 1.62
CA SER A 27 14.89 2.78 2.28
C SER A 27 13.45 2.31 2.46
N ASP A 28 13.24 1.00 2.49
CA ASP A 28 11.93 0.37 2.73
C ASP A 28 11.32 0.78 4.07
N ARG A 29 12.16 1.05 5.09
CA ARG A 29 11.73 1.54 6.40
C ARG A 29 11.12 2.93 6.31
N GLU A 30 11.74 3.86 5.57
CA GLU A 30 11.21 5.21 5.36
C GLU A 30 9.91 5.16 4.55
N TRP A 31 9.89 4.33 3.52
CA TRP A 31 8.70 4.11 2.70
C TRP A 31 7.52 3.58 3.53
N ARG A 32 7.75 2.55 4.33
CA ARG A 32 6.75 2.02 5.28
C ARG A 32 6.29 3.06 6.30
N HIS A 33 7.21 3.89 6.80
CA HIS A 33 6.88 4.94 7.75
C HIS A 33 5.98 6.01 7.11
N ARG A 34 6.29 6.44 5.88
CA ARG A 34 5.42 7.34 5.11
C ARG A 34 4.04 6.73 4.86
N LEU A 35 3.99 5.50 4.36
CA LEU A 35 2.74 4.79 4.10
C LEU A 35 1.89 4.61 5.35
N ALA A 36 2.50 4.37 6.50
CA ALA A 36 1.78 4.28 7.77
C ALA A 36 1.07 5.60 8.11
N GLY A 37 1.65 6.75 7.75
CA GLY A 37 1.00 8.07 7.88
C GLY A 37 -0.25 8.24 7.01
N TYR A 38 -0.34 7.50 5.90
CA TYR A 38 -1.52 7.45 5.04
C TYR A 38 -2.52 6.35 5.43
N GLY A 39 -2.22 5.55 6.45
CA GLY A 39 -3.05 4.40 6.84
C GLY A 39 -2.83 3.15 5.98
N TYR A 40 -1.72 3.06 5.27
CA TYR A 40 -1.30 1.88 4.51
C TYR A 40 -0.08 1.22 5.17
N GLY A 41 0.01 -0.10 5.07
CA GLY A 41 1.14 -0.90 5.54
C GLY A 41 1.71 -1.74 4.40
N ILE A 42 3.01 -1.96 4.41
CA ILE A 42 3.66 -2.94 3.53
C ILE A 42 4.07 -4.14 4.38
N ARG A 43 3.73 -5.33 3.91
CA ARG A 43 4.17 -6.60 4.49
C ARG A 43 4.98 -7.38 3.46
N ASP A 44 6.18 -7.80 3.83
CA ASP A 44 6.93 -8.78 3.05
C ASP A 44 6.23 -10.14 3.11
N GLY A 45 5.76 -10.63 1.97
CA GLY A 45 5.32 -12.01 1.76
C GLY A 45 6.37 -12.73 0.92
N GLY A 46 6.45 -14.06 1.02
CA GLY A 46 7.50 -14.84 0.34
C GLY A 46 7.59 -14.67 -1.20
N ALA A 47 6.63 -14.00 -1.85
CA ALA A 47 6.62 -13.69 -3.28
C ALA A 47 6.76 -12.20 -3.61
N GLY A 48 6.92 -11.31 -2.61
CA GLY A 48 7.05 -9.86 -2.81
C GLY A 48 6.40 -9.04 -1.70
N HIS A 49 6.17 -7.77 -1.98
CA HIS A 49 5.56 -6.84 -1.02
C HIS A 49 4.03 -6.92 -1.14
N ILE A 50 3.32 -6.95 -0.01
CA ILE A 50 1.86 -6.95 0.04
C ILE A 50 1.42 -5.62 0.63
N LEU A 51 0.64 -4.86 -0.14
CA LEU A 51 -0.02 -3.67 0.36
C LEU A 51 -1.18 -4.08 1.27
N THR A 52 -1.21 -3.52 2.46
CA THR A 52 -2.22 -3.74 3.49
C THR A 52 -2.81 -2.39 3.89
N SER A 53 -4.09 -2.36 4.22
CA SER A 53 -4.71 -1.18 4.85
C SER A 53 -4.59 -1.32 6.36
N LEU A 54 -3.98 -0.34 7.03
CA LEU A 54 -3.93 -0.29 8.49
C LEU A 54 -5.28 0.10 9.09
N ILE A 55 -6.04 0.94 8.39
CA ILE A 55 -7.37 1.40 8.84
C ILE A 55 -8.37 0.23 8.87
N HIS A 56 -8.25 -0.70 7.93
CA HIS A 56 -9.18 -1.84 7.81
C HIS A 56 -8.56 -3.19 8.19
N GLY A 57 -7.25 -3.22 8.48
CA GLY A 57 -6.52 -4.44 8.84
C GLY A 57 -6.54 -5.52 7.77
N ARG A 58 -6.72 -5.16 6.49
CA ARG A 58 -6.90 -6.13 5.39
C ARG A 58 -5.84 -5.97 4.30
N ASP A 59 -5.53 -7.07 3.63
CA ASP A 59 -4.68 -7.09 2.46
C ASP A 59 -5.42 -6.44 1.29
N LEU A 60 -4.75 -5.51 0.59
CA LEU A 60 -5.31 -4.82 -0.57
C LEU A 60 -4.86 -5.48 -1.87
N CYS A 61 -3.55 -5.54 -2.10
CA CYS A 61 -2.98 -6.01 -3.35
C CYS A 61 -1.49 -6.35 -3.20
N PRO A 62 -0.98 -7.40 -3.88
CA PRO A 62 0.45 -7.60 -4.02
C PRO A 62 1.08 -6.50 -4.90
N LEU A 63 2.16 -5.93 -4.41
CA LEU A 63 3.05 -5.03 -5.11
C LEU A 63 4.13 -5.85 -5.81
N ASN A 64 4.00 -6.00 -7.13
CA ASN A 64 5.09 -6.48 -7.96
C ASN A 64 6.02 -5.29 -8.27
N VAL A 65 6.85 -4.93 -7.29
CA VAL A 65 7.95 -3.96 -7.42
C VAL A 65 9.25 -4.66 -7.72
#